data_AF-A0A067S2L6-F1
#
_entry.id   AF-A0A067S2L6-F1
#
_cell.length_a   1.000
_cell.length_b   1.000
_cell.length_c   1.000
_cell.angle_alpha   90.00
_cell.angle_beta   90.00
_cell.angle_gamma   90.00
#
_symmetry.space_group_name_H-M   'P 1'
#
loop_
_entity.id
_entity.type
_entity.pdbx_description
1 polymer ?
#
loop_
_entity_poly.entity_id
_entity_poly.type
_entity_poly.pdbx_seq_one_letter_code
_entity_poly.pdbx_strand_id
1 'polypeptide(L)'
;MYVSELLPNLTKTSKKYLLDLFTFVSDTGTSTVNLSRIEPCDLIAKKPDTGSIYPLITLRNQKTPALCLSLICVDEDYTRHAKDINGSSYKILTGVIQTIEYERLVATLCLVYKVPGIKTLMSNNRWSFSSRPGSSNNRAQNSYGRAGPSRPMGTKKLSPANAQQAQFKNSKWKLGYTCDETIPILDGRSLQIELPKGLRKVAETLPVFPGDIPTGSLTLVGYTTLGYNSQKSPDELTIGTNICWAVVLATPKA
;
A
#
# COMPACT_ATOMS: atom_id res chain seq x y z
N MET A 1 5.60 8.14 -20.62
CA MET A 1 6.10 9.23 -19.76
C MET A 1 7.45 8.82 -19.21
N TYR A 2 8.52 9.47 -19.66
CA TYR A 2 9.89 9.16 -19.22
C TYR A 2 10.21 9.94 -17.94
N VAL A 3 10.98 9.35 -17.02
CA VAL A 3 11.40 10.00 -15.76
C VAL A 3 12.10 11.36 -16.00
N SER A 4 12.76 11.50 -17.15
CA SER A 4 13.39 12.75 -17.60
C SER A 4 12.41 13.89 -17.89
N GLU A 5 11.18 13.58 -18.30
CA GLU A 5 10.13 14.57 -18.59
C GLU A 5 9.50 15.13 -17.32
N LEU A 6 9.42 14.32 -16.26
CA LEU A 6 8.90 14.73 -14.95
C LEU A 6 9.90 15.61 -14.18
N LEU A 7 11.21 15.51 -14.47
CA LEU A 7 12.26 16.10 -13.64
C LEU A 7 13.46 16.64 -14.45
N PRO A 8 13.29 17.78 -15.14
CA PRO A 8 14.29 18.34 -16.05
C PRO A 8 15.61 18.76 -15.36
N ASN A 9 15.62 18.93 -14.03
CA ASN A 9 16.77 19.42 -13.26
C ASN A 9 17.46 18.32 -12.41
N LEU A 10 17.27 17.04 -12.73
CA LEU A 10 17.92 15.95 -12.01
C LEU A 10 19.45 15.99 -12.13
N THR A 11 20.13 16.16 -10.99
CA THR A 11 21.59 16.01 -10.91
C THR A 11 22.02 14.58 -11.24
N LYS A 12 23.29 14.35 -11.62
CA LYS A 12 23.82 13.00 -11.88
C LYS A 12 23.65 12.08 -10.65
N THR A 13 23.89 12.60 -9.45
CA THR A 13 23.70 11.88 -8.18
C THR A 13 22.24 11.50 -7.97
N SER A 14 21.30 12.40 -8.30
CA SER A 14 19.87 12.10 -8.23
C SER A 14 19.43 11.07 -9.28
N LYS A 15 20.01 11.09 -10.50
CA LYS A 15 19.71 10.07 -11.53
C LYS A 15 20.17 8.67 -11.10
N LYS A 16 21.37 8.56 -10.54
CA LYS A 16 21.87 7.29 -9.98
C LYS A 16 20.96 6.78 -8.87
N TYR A 17 20.61 7.65 -7.93
CA TYR A 17 19.71 7.30 -6.82
C TYR A 17 18.33 6.80 -7.31
N LEU A 18 17.71 7.51 -8.26
CA LEU A 18 16.46 7.05 -8.85
C LEU A 18 16.62 5.71 -9.58
N LEU A 19 17.72 5.53 -10.33
CA LEU A 19 18.01 4.26 -10.98
C LEU A 19 18.12 3.13 -9.95
N ASP A 20 18.85 3.34 -8.85
CA ASP A 20 19.02 2.37 -7.78
C ASP A 20 17.65 1.98 -7.16
N LEU A 21 16.72 2.93 -7.03
CA LEU A 21 15.33 2.65 -6.62
C LEU A 21 14.56 1.82 -7.67
N PHE A 22 14.65 2.18 -8.96
CA PHE A 22 13.98 1.46 -10.05
C PHE A 22 14.52 0.03 -10.24
N THR A 23 15.79 -0.20 -9.94
CA THR A 23 16.46 -1.51 -10.09
C THR A 23 16.56 -2.30 -8.79
N PHE A 24 16.08 -1.75 -7.66
CA PHE A 24 16.03 -2.50 -6.41
C PHE A 24 15.16 -3.76 -6.59
N VAL A 25 15.71 -4.91 -6.19
CA VAL A 25 15.05 -6.22 -6.32
C VAL A 25 14.40 -6.62 -4.99
N SER A 26 15.22 -6.87 -3.97
CA SER A 26 14.76 -7.23 -2.63
C SER A 26 15.85 -7.08 -1.59
N ASP A 27 15.43 -7.07 -0.32
CA ASP A 27 16.29 -7.23 0.84
C ASP A 27 15.65 -8.24 1.79
N THR A 28 16.24 -9.43 1.88
CA THR A 28 15.77 -10.52 2.73
C THR A 28 15.91 -10.20 4.22
N GLY A 29 16.91 -9.39 4.60
CA GLY A 29 17.14 -8.99 6.00
C GLY A 29 16.01 -8.12 6.55
N THR A 30 15.37 -7.34 5.69
CA THR A 30 14.23 -6.49 6.06
C THR A 30 12.89 -6.96 5.48
N SER A 31 12.84 -8.10 4.79
CA SER A 31 11.67 -8.59 4.07
C SER A 31 11.07 -7.52 3.12
N THR A 32 11.91 -6.82 2.36
CA THR A 32 11.49 -5.74 1.45
C THR A 32 11.68 -6.17 0.01
N VAL A 33 10.75 -5.84 -0.89
CA VAL A 33 10.75 -6.36 -2.26
C VAL A 33 10.16 -5.36 -3.25
N ASN A 34 10.67 -5.36 -4.48
CA ASN A 34 10.01 -4.77 -5.64
C ASN A 34 9.38 -5.89 -6.48
N LEU A 35 8.05 -5.92 -6.52
CA LEU A 35 7.30 -6.97 -7.22
C LEU A 35 7.52 -6.98 -8.74
N SER A 36 7.96 -5.86 -9.30
CA SER A 36 8.29 -5.71 -10.72
C SER A 36 9.66 -6.27 -11.09
N ARG A 37 10.48 -6.69 -10.11
CA ARG A 37 11.88 -7.08 -10.29
C ARG A 37 12.25 -8.43 -9.70
N ILE A 38 11.57 -8.83 -8.63
CA ILE A 38 11.83 -10.08 -7.93
C ILE A 38 11.48 -11.29 -8.79
N GLU A 39 12.25 -12.36 -8.63
CA GLU A 39 11.90 -13.68 -9.17
C GLU A 39 10.66 -14.22 -8.44
N PRO A 40 9.54 -14.51 -9.12
CA PRO A 40 8.33 -15.01 -8.48
C PRO A 40 8.55 -16.27 -7.62
N CYS A 41 9.53 -17.10 -7.99
CA CYS A 41 9.91 -18.27 -7.20
C CYS A 41 10.47 -17.92 -5.82
N ASP A 42 10.92 -16.70 -5.56
CA ASP A 42 11.39 -16.26 -4.24
C ASP A 42 10.24 -15.80 -3.33
N LEU A 43 9.00 -15.76 -3.84
CA LEU A 43 7.82 -15.32 -3.12
C LEU A 43 6.85 -16.47 -2.85
N ILE A 44 6.04 -16.29 -1.81
CA ILE A 44 4.91 -17.14 -1.49
C ILE A 44 3.73 -16.30 -1.00
N ALA A 45 2.53 -16.63 -1.48
CA ALA A 45 1.29 -16.15 -0.88
C ALA A 45 0.90 -17.11 0.25
N LYS A 46 0.89 -16.62 1.50
CA LYS A 46 0.47 -17.43 2.66
C LYS A 46 -0.28 -16.58 3.65
N LYS A 47 -1.18 -17.21 4.41
CA LYS A 47 -1.83 -16.55 5.55
C LYS A 47 -0.78 -16.35 6.65
N PRO A 48 -0.59 -15.14 7.17
CA PRO A 48 0.28 -14.94 8.31
C PRO A 48 -0.36 -15.53 9.57
N ASP A 49 0.46 -15.98 10.50
CA ASP A 49 0.01 -16.52 11.79
C ASP A 49 -0.70 -15.46 12.67
N THR A 50 -0.62 -14.18 12.29
CA THR A 50 -1.04 -13.01 13.08
C THR A 50 -2.43 -12.47 12.73
N GLY A 51 -3.29 -13.27 12.13
CA GLY A 51 -4.73 -12.98 12.05
C GLY A 51 -5.21 -12.24 10.79
N SER A 52 -4.38 -12.07 9.76
CA SER A 52 -4.93 -11.81 8.43
C SER A 52 -5.62 -13.08 7.94
N ILE A 53 -6.90 -12.98 7.61
CA ILE A 53 -7.61 -14.10 7.00
C ILE A 53 -7.23 -14.31 5.54
N TYR A 54 -6.58 -13.31 4.92
CA TYR A 54 -6.18 -13.31 3.52
C TYR A 54 -4.70 -13.63 3.34
N PRO A 55 -4.33 -14.44 2.32
CA PRO A 55 -2.93 -14.68 1.99
C PRO A 55 -2.20 -13.40 1.58
N LEU A 56 -1.11 -13.11 2.27
CA LEU A 56 -0.21 -11.99 1.98
C LEU A 56 1.05 -12.49 1.27
N ILE A 57 1.62 -11.62 0.45
CA ILE A 57 2.93 -11.85 -0.16
C ILE A 57 4.02 -11.83 0.91
N THR A 58 4.86 -12.86 0.90
CA THR A 58 6.01 -13.01 1.79
C THR A 58 7.20 -13.53 0.97
N LEU A 59 8.42 -13.07 1.27
CA LEU A 59 9.63 -13.73 0.77
C LEU A 59 9.72 -15.14 1.36
N ARG A 60 10.11 -16.13 0.55
CA ARG A 60 10.34 -17.48 1.04
C ARG A 60 11.35 -17.46 2.18
N ASN A 61 11.08 -18.25 3.20
CA ASN A 61 11.85 -18.31 4.45
C ASN A 61 11.70 -17.09 5.39
N GLN A 62 10.89 -16.09 5.05
CA GLN A 62 10.51 -15.03 5.97
C GLN A 62 9.20 -15.36 6.72
N LYS A 63 9.15 -14.94 7.98
CA LYS A 63 7.94 -15.04 8.82
C LYS A 63 7.01 -13.83 8.65
N THR A 64 7.58 -12.68 8.28
CA THR A 64 6.86 -11.43 8.15
C THR A 64 6.47 -11.16 6.70
N PRO A 65 5.25 -10.63 6.45
CA PRO A 65 4.85 -10.19 5.13
C PRO A 65 5.82 -9.18 4.53
N ALA A 66 5.95 -9.25 3.21
CA ALA A 66 6.88 -8.42 2.48
C ALA A 66 6.38 -6.97 2.43
N LEU A 67 7.30 -6.03 2.66
CA LEU A 67 7.11 -4.64 2.25
C LEU A 67 7.35 -4.57 0.74
N CYS A 68 6.28 -4.39 -0.01
CA CYS A 68 6.32 -4.23 -1.45
C CYS A 68 6.55 -2.75 -1.79
N LEU A 69 7.34 -2.48 -2.82
CA LEU A 69 7.66 -1.15 -3.29
C LEU A 69 7.15 -0.93 -4.71
N SER A 70 6.67 0.28 -4.99
CA SER A 70 6.36 0.73 -6.35
C SER A 70 6.60 2.23 -6.47
N LEU A 71 7.20 2.63 -7.58
CA LEU A 71 7.30 4.03 -7.98
C LEU A 71 6.07 4.39 -8.82
N ILE A 72 5.42 5.49 -8.48
CA ILE A 72 4.24 5.99 -9.16
C ILE A 72 4.40 7.46 -9.54
N CYS A 73 3.73 7.83 -10.63
CA CYS A 73 3.32 9.20 -10.89
C CYS A 73 1.95 9.39 -10.23
N VAL A 74 1.87 10.22 -9.19
CA VAL A 74 0.64 10.43 -8.41
C VAL A 74 -0.44 11.03 -9.28
N ASP A 75 -1.66 10.58 -9.09
CA ASP A 75 -2.82 11.10 -9.78
C ASP A 75 -3.83 11.72 -8.80
N GLU A 76 -4.23 10.96 -7.78
CA GLU A 76 -5.13 11.40 -6.71
C GLU A 76 -4.52 11.08 -5.34
N ASP A 77 -4.64 12.01 -4.40
CA ASP A 77 -4.26 11.85 -3.00
C ASP A 77 -5.45 12.12 -2.07
N TYR A 78 -5.87 11.07 -1.37
CA TYR A 78 -6.87 11.06 -0.29
C TYR A 78 -6.25 10.46 0.98
N THR A 79 -4.95 10.57 1.18
CA THR A 79 -4.25 9.98 2.33
C THR A 79 -4.42 10.80 3.60
N ARG A 80 -4.65 12.11 3.49
CA ARG A 80 -5.00 12.99 4.62
C ARG A 80 -6.50 13.05 4.86
N HIS A 81 -7.28 12.99 3.78
CA HIS A 81 -8.72 13.14 3.79
C HIS A 81 -9.38 11.85 3.29
N ALA A 82 -9.95 11.08 4.20
CA ALA A 82 -10.58 9.82 3.83
C ALA A 82 -11.75 10.04 2.84
N LYS A 83 -11.86 9.14 1.87
CA LYS A 83 -12.89 9.10 0.84
C LYS A 83 -13.82 7.94 1.12
N ASP A 84 -15.12 8.21 1.11
CA ASP A 84 -16.12 7.16 1.24
C ASP A 84 -16.33 6.43 -0.09
N ILE A 85 -16.19 5.11 -0.06
CA ILE A 85 -16.40 4.21 -1.20
C ILE A 85 -17.36 3.11 -0.75
N ASN A 86 -18.54 3.05 -1.39
CA ASN A 86 -19.57 2.06 -1.10
C ASN A 86 -19.94 1.96 0.39
N GLY A 87 -20.01 3.11 1.07
CA GLY A 87 -20.38 3.18 2.49
C GLY A 87 -19.28 2.81 3.48
N SER A 88 -18.03 2.68 3.03
CA SER A 88 -16.86 2.50 3.88
C SER A 88 -15.83 3.60 3.60
N SER A 89 -15.21 4.14 4.64
CA SER A 89 -14.23 5.21 4.51
C SER A 89 -12.82 4.65 4.31
N TYR A 90 -12.09 5.20 3.34
CA TYR A 90 -10.73 4.78 2.99
C TYR A 90 -9.83 5.99 2.79
N LYS A 91 -8.58 5.90 3.26
CA LYS A 91 -7.50 6.77 2.78
C LYS A 91 -6.86 6.12 1.58
N ILE A 92 -6.72 6.84 0.47
CA ILE A 92 -6.28 6.26 -0.81
C ILE A 92 -5.22 7.14 -1.45
N LEU A 93 -4.15 6.52 -1.94
CA LEU A 93 -3.21 7.12 -2.87
C LEU A 93 -3.33 6.38 -4.20
N THR A 94 -3.55 7.11 -5.28
CA THR A 94 -3.71 6.53 -6.61
C THR A 94 -2.70 7.15 -7.56
N GLY A 95 -2.11 6.34 -8.44
CA GLY A 95 -1.16 6.83 -9.42
C GLY A 95 -0.87 5.83 -10.53
N VAL A 96 -0.12 6.30 -11.52
CA VAL A 96 0.30 5.50 -12.67
C VAL A 96 1.65 4.86 -12.36
N ILE A 97 1.68 3.53 -12.39
CA ILE A 97 2.93 2.75 -12.42
C ILE A 97 3.39 2.70 -13.88
N GLN A 98 4.69 2.79 -14.14
CA GLN A 98 5.22 2.64 -15.50
C GLN A 98 4.78 1.30 -16.09
N THR A 99 4.32 1.29 -17.34
CA THR A 99 3.69 0.12 -18.00
C THR A 99 4.51 -1.17 -17.83
N ILE A 100 5.82 -1.14 -18.08
CA ILE A 100 6.67 -2.33 -17.94
C ILE A 100 6.80 -2.81 -16.49
N GLU A 101 6.81 -1.89 -15.52
CA GLU A 101 6.83 -2.24 -14.10
C GLU A 101 5.47 -2.83 -13.69
N TYR A 102 4.38 -2.25 -14.18
CA TYR A 102 3.03 -2.74 -13.95
C TYR A 102 2.85 -4.16 -14.49
N GLU A 103 3.21 -4.42 -15.74
CA GLU A 103 3.08 -5.74 -16.38
C GLU A 103 3.88 -6.81 -15.63
N ARG A 104 5.12 -6.49 -15.23
CA ARG A 104 5.95 -7.38 -14.42
C ARG A 104 5.35 -7.64 -13.04
N LEU A 105 4.89 -6.60 -12.36
CA LEU A 105 4.21 -6.73 -11.06
C LEU A 105 3.00 -7.65 -11.17
N VAL A 106 2.14 -7.45 -12.17
CA VAL A 106 0.94 -8.27 -12.40
C VAL A 106 1.33 -9.72 -12.69
N ALA A 107 2.31 -9.95 -13.57
CA ALA A 107 2.79 -11.30 -13.87
C ALA A 107 3.34 -12.02 -12.62
N THR A 108 4.15 -11.32 -11.80
CA THR A 108 4.64 -11.83 -10.52
C THR A 108 3.48 -12.23 -9.61
N LEU A 109 2.46 -11.37 -9.47
CA LEU A 109 1.30 -11.69 -8.64
C LEU A 109 0.51 -12.90 -9.16
N CYS A 110 0.26 -12.99 -10.47
CA CYS A 110 -0.41 -14.14 -11.08
C CYS A 110 0.35 -15.46 -10.79
N LEU A 111 1.68 -15.45 -10.92
CA LEU A 111 2.51 -16.62 -10.64
C LEU A 111 2.52 -17.01 -9.15
N VAL A 112 2.66 -16.03 -8.25
CA VAL A 112 2.72 -16.28 -6.80
C VAL A 112 1.38 -16.77 -6.26
N TYR A 113 0.27 -16.20 -6.75
CA TYR A 113 -1.07 -16.64 -6.37
C TYR A 113 -1.61 -17.82 -7.21
N LYS A 114 -0.87 -18.25 -8.24
CA LYS A 114 -1.22 -19.36 -9.13
C LYS A 114 -2.58 -19.17 -9.82
N VAL A 115 -2.81 -17.96 -10.34
CA VAL A 115 -4.04 -17.59 -11.04
C VAL A 115 -3.71 -17.06 -12.44
N PRO A 116 -4.60 -17.24 -13.43
CA PRO A 116 -4.36 -16.76 -14.80
C PRO A 116 -4.49 -15.23 -14.92
N GLY A 117 -5.17 -14.59 -13.96
CA GLY A 117 -5.39 -13.15 -13.94
C GLY A 117 -5.80 -12.67 -12.56
N ILE A 118 -5.68 -11.36 -12.35
CA ILE A 118 -6.04 -10.69 -11.10
C ILE A 118 -6.96 -9.49 -11.38
N LYS A 119 -7.91 -9.26 -10.48
CA LYS A 119 -8.63 -8.00 -10.34
C LYS A 119 -7.90 -7.11 -9.36
N THR A 120 -7.85 -5.82 -9.64
CA THR A 120 -7.22 -4.84 -8.77
C THR A 120 -8.13 -3.63 -8.64
N LEU A 121 -7.95 -2.84 -7.59
CA LEU A 121 -8.59 -1.52 -7.54
C LEU A 121 -7.81 -0.61 -8.49
N MET A 122 -8.17 -0.67 -9.77
CA MET A 122 -7.66 0.21 -10.82
C MET A 122 -8.81 0.97 -11.46
N SER A 123 -8.59 2.28 -11.68
CA SER A 123 -9.47 3.13 -12.47
C SER A 123 -8.62 3.92 -13.45
N ASN A 124 -8.98 3.94 -14.73
CA ASN A 124 -8.28 4.68 -15.79
C ASN A 124 -6.75 4.44 -15.80
N ASN A 125 -6.31 3.17 -15.73
CA ASN A 125 -4.90 2.76 -15.66
C ASN A 125 -4.12 3.27 -14.42
N ARG A 126 -4.83 3.61 -13.34
CA ARG A 126 -4.21 4.07 -12.11
C ARG A 126 -4.37 3.02 -11.02
N TRP A 127 -3.26 2.67 -10.40
CA TRP A 127 -3.20 1.71 -9.30
C TRP A 127 -3.48 2.43 -7.98
N SER A 128 -4.38 1.87 -7.17
CA SER A 128 -4.73 2.43 -5.87
C SER A 128 -4.11 1.66 -4.71
N PHE A 129 -3.45 2.39 -3.81
CA PHE A 129 -2.97 1.94 -2.51
C PHE A 129 -3.88 2.52 -1.44
N SER A 130 -4.51 1.67 -0.63
CA SER A 130 -5.52 2.12 0.31
C SER A 130 -5.16 1.78 1.74
N SER A 131 -5.70 2.54 2.69
CA SER A 131 -5.90 2.04 4.04
C SER A 131 -6.87 0.86 4.02
N ARG A 132 -6.97 0.18 5.14
CA ARG A 132 -8.09 -0.68 5.45
C ARG A 132 -9.34 0.18 5.70
N PRO A 133 -10.54 -0.32 5.39
CA PRO A 133 -11.77 0.41 5.64
C PRO A 133 -11.94 0.69 7.12
N GLY A 134 -12.35 1.90 7.48
CA GLY A 134 -12.87 2.15 8.83
C GLY A 134 -14.15 1.38 9.11
N SER A 135 -14.40 1.05 10.37
CA SER A 135 -15.77 0.76 10.79
C SER A 135 -16.51 2.10 10.84
N SER A 136 -17.49 2.31 9.97
CA SER A 136 -18.36 3.49 10.02
C SER A 136 -19.24 3.43 11.28
N ASN A 137 -18.68 3.70 12.45
CA ASN A 137 -19.43 3.96 13.67
C ASN A 137 -19.67 5.48 13.78
N ASN A 138 -20.26 6.07 12.74
CA ASN A 138 -20.97 7.33 12.88
C ASN A 138 -22.30 7.07 13.59
N ARG A 139 -22.23 6.77 14.90
CA ARG A 139 -23.28 7.16 15.84
C ARG A 139 -22.70 8.32 16.63
N ALA A 140 -23.09 9.51 16.21
CA ALA A 140 -23.05 10.69 17.04
C ALA A 140 -23.55 10.31 18.45
N GLN A 141 -22.77 10.71 19.45
CA GLN A 141 -23.22 10.82 20.82
C GLN A 141 -24.45 11.73 20.85
N ASN A 142 -25.64 11.14 20.81
CA ASN A 142 -26.83 11.75 21.35
C ASN A 142 -27.25 10.88 22.53
N SER A 143 -26.65 11.20 23.67
CA SER A 143 -27.14 10.86 25.00
C SER A 143 -28.56 11.39 25.11
N TYR A 144 -29.59 10.53 25.21
CA TYR A 144 -30.79 10.68 26.05
C TYR A 144 -31.65 9.41 25.92
N GLY A 145 -31.90 8.74 27.06
CA GLY A 145 -33.17 8.03 27.29
C GLY A 145 -33.26 6.51 27.04
N ARG A 146 -33.42 5.79 28.16
CA ARG A 146 -34.16 4.52 28.37
C ARG A 146 -33.66 3.22 27.72
N ALA A 147 -33.25 2.31 28.60
CA ALA A 147 -33.03 0.90 28.35
C ALA A 147 -34.33 0.18 27.93
N GLY A 148 -34.24 -0.58 26.84
CA GLY A 148 -35.21 -1.60 26.43
C GLY A 148 -34.46 -2.80 25.83
N PRO A 149 -34.92 -4.04 26.04
CA PRO A 149 -34.19 -5.23 25.60
C PRO A 149 -34.48 -5.51 24.13
N SER A 150 -33.60 -5.08 23.22
CA SER A 150 -33.67 -5.45 21.81
C SER A 150 -32.62 -6.51 21.46
N ARG A 151 -33.11 -7.69 21.07
CA ARG A 151 -32.39 -8.81 20.43
C ARG A 151 -31.33 -8.32 19.41
N PRO A 152 -30.13 -8.92 19.32
CA PRO A 152 -29.16 -8.54 18.31
C PRO A 152 -29.58 -9.14 16.95
N MET A 153 -30.41 -8.40 16.21
CA MET A 153 -30.68 -8.67 14.81
C MET A 153 -29.53 -8.05 13.99
N GLY A 154 -28.74 -8.92 13.35
CA GLY A 154 -27.76 -8.54 12.32
C GLY A 154 -26.48 -7.91 12.83
N THR A 155 -25.49 -8.74 13.18
CA THR A 155 -24.10 -8.27 13.17
C THR A 155 -23.79 -7.81 11.74
N LYS A 156 -23.59 -6.50 11.54
CA LYS A 156 -22.87 -6.02 10.35
C LYS A 156 -21.53 -6.73 10.38
N LYS A 157 -21.40 -7.80 9.59
CA LYS A 157 -20.14 -8.51 9.40
C LYS A 157 -19.15 -7.44 8.97
N LEU A 158 -18.23 -7.09 9.87
CA LEU A 158 -17.08 -6.26 9.55
C LEU A 158 -16.51 -6.82 8.24
N SER A 159 -16.24 -5.93 7.26
CA SER A 159 -15.53 -6.33 6.06
C SER A 159 -14.32 -7.16 6.48
N PRO A 160 -14.06 -8.34 5.90
CA PRO A 160 -13.12 -9.27 6.50
C PRO A 160 -11.66 -8.77 6.54
N ALA A 161 -11.38 -7.62 5.90
CA ALA A 161 -10.16 -6.81 6.05
C ALA A 161 -9.99 -6.15 7.45
N ASN A 162 -11.05 -6.10 8.26
CA ASN A 162 -11.12 -5.46 9.57
C ASN A 162 -11.09 -6.47 10.74
N ALA A 163 -10.87 -7.76 10.50
CA ALA A 163 -10.60 -8.70 11.58
C ALA A 163 -9.38 -8.17 12.36
N GLN A 164 -9.56 -7.91 13.67
CA GLN A 164 -8.54 -7.32 14.54
C GLN A 164 -7.23 -8.10 14.40
N GLN A 165 -6.23 -7.49 13.77
CA GLN A 165 -4.92 -8.12 13.64
C GLN A 165 -4.10 -7.80 14.88
N ALA A 166 -3.60 -8.84 15.53
CA ALA A 166 -2.55 -8.71 16.51
C ALA A 166 -1.31 -8.11 15.80
N GLN A 167 -0.79 -7.00 16.33
CA GLN A 167 0.53 -6.53 15.93
C GLN A 167 1.52 -7.69 16.05
N PHE A 168 2.43 -7.83 15.09
CA PHE A 168 3.49 -8.83 15.18
C PHE A 168 4.24 -8.58 16.49
N LYS A 169 4.11 -9.51 17.45
CA LYS A 169 4.89 -9.50 18.70
C LYS A 169 6.35 -9.42 18.26
N ASN A 170 7.00 -8.27 18.49
CA ASN A 170 8.39 -7.92 18.12
C ASN A 170 8.64 -7.23 16.76
N SER A 171 7.63 -6.84 15.98
CA SER A 171 7.84 -5.99 14.80
C SER A 171 7.32 -4.58 15.04
N LYS A 172 8.20 -3.56 15.01
CA LYS A 172 7.84 -2.14 15.02
C LYS A 172 7.07 -1.71 13.75
N TRP A 173 6.92 -2.62 12.79
CA TRP A 173 6.31 -2.39 11.49
C TRP A 173 4.83 -2.76 11.47
N LYS A 174 4.02 -1.98 10.74
CA LYS A 174 2.59 -2.21 10.58
C LYS A 174 2.23 -2.74 9.19
N LEU A 175 1.38 -3.75 9.13
CA LEU A 175 0.89 -4.35 7.86
C LEU A 175 0.05 -3.40 6.99
N GLY A 176 -0.34 -2.25 7.53
CA GLY A 176 -1.19 -1.26 6.87
C GLY A 176 -2.01 -0.50 7.90
N TYR A 177 -2.53 0.65 7.52
CA TYR A 177 -3.28 1.56 8.40
C TYR A 177 -4.79 1.39 8.20
N THR A 178 -5.59 1.73 9.21
CA THR A 178 -7.04 1.96 9.04
C THR A 178 -7.28 3.42 8.62
N CYS A 179 -8.50 3.76 8.18
CA CYS A 179 -8.79 5.13 7.72
C CYS A 179 -8.63 6.20 8.81
N ASP A 180 -8.82 5.83 10.08
CA ASP A 180 -8.73 6.75 11.22
C ASP A 180 -7.28 7.09 11.59
N GLU A 181 -6.33 6.32 11.06
CA GLU A 181 -4.92 6.45 11.39
C GLU A 181 -4.18 7.29 10.37
N THR A 182 -3.15 8.02 10.82
CA THR A 182 -2.29 8.80 9.94
C THR A 182 -1.32 7.89 9.21
N ILE A 183 -1.44 7.84 7.88
CA ILE A 183 -0.46 7.18 7.01
C ILE A 183 0.76 8.11 6.89
N PRO A 184 1.99 7.62 7.09
CA PRO A 184 3.20 8.42 6.89
C PRO A 184 3.34 8.85 5.43
N ILE A 185 3.23 10.16 5.19
CA ILE A 185 3.56 10.81 3.93
C ILE A 185 4.81 11.65 4.16
N LEU A 186 5.91 11.31 3.47
CA LEU A 186 7.27 11.72 3.81
C LEU A 186 7.90 12.50 2.65
N ASP A 187 8.76 13.45 2.97
CA ASP A 187 9.49 14.26 1.99
C ASP A 187 10.88 13.67 1.74
N GLY A 188 11.06 13.04 0.59
CA GLY A 188 12.33 12.50 0.10
C GLY A 188 12.99 13.38 -0.95
N ARG A 189 12.52 14.61 -1.17
CA ARG A 189 13.06 15.51 -2.23
C ARG A 189 14.49 15.95 -1.93
N SER A 190 14.82 16.10 -0.64
CA SER A 190 16.11 16.61 -0.18
C SER A 190 16.98 15.56 0.51
N LEU A 191 16.41 14.42 0.93
CA LEU A 191 17.13 13.33 1.58
C LEU A 191 16.95 12.03 0.82
N GLN A 192 18.07 11.38 0.51
CA GLN A 192 18.06 10.06 -0.12
C GLN A 192 17.84 8.96 0.92
N ILE A 193 17.00 7.99 0.59
CA ILE A 193 16.86 6.76 1.38
C ILE A 193 18.12 5.92 1.23
N GLU A 194 18.74 5.51 2.33
CA GLU A 194 19.85 4.56 2.31
C GLU A 194 19.36 3.17 1.89
N LEU A 195 19.66 2.74 0.66
CA LEU A 195 19.24 1.44 0.18
C LEU A 195 20.20 0.31 0.60
N PRO A 196 19.69 -0.89 0.97
CA PRO A 196 18.27 -1.22 1.17
C PRO A 196 17.78 -0.96 2.62
N LYS A 197 18.69 -0.82 3.58
CA LYS A 197 18.40 -0.86 5.03
C LYS A 197 17.48 0.26 5.51
N GLY A 198 17.48 1.40 4.83
CA GLY A 198 16.66 2.57 5.13
C GLY A 198 15.18 2.42 4.75
N LEU A 199 14.82 1.49 3.87
CA LEU A 199 13.44 1.35 3.36
C LEU A 199 12.41 1.03 4.46
N ARG A 200 12.80 0.26 5.48
CA ARG A 200 11.94 0.00 6.65
C ARG A 200 11.93 1.12 7.68
N LYS A 201 12.86 2.06 7.58
CA LYS A 201 13.08 3.14 8.57
C LYS A 201 12.66 4.52 8.07
N VAL A 202 12.12 4.62 6.85
CA VAL A 202 11.78 5.91 6.24
C VAL A 202 10.90 6.80 7.12
N ALA A 203 9.95 6.22 7.87
CA ALA A 203 9.09 6.96 8.79
C ALA A 203 9.82 7.53 10.02
N GLU A 204 10.99 7.00 10.36
CA GLU A 204 11.86 7.48 11.44
C GLU A 204 12.92 8.45 10.92
N THR A 205 13.31 8.35 9.64
CA THR A 205 14.47 9.07 9.08
C THR A 205 14.11 10.24 8.17
N LEU A 206 12.95 10.23 7.53
CA LEU A 206 12.53 11.29 6.61
C LEU A 206 11.54 12.26 7.29
N PRO A 207 11.62 13.56 6.97
CA PRO A 207 10.62 14.52 7.44
C PRO A 207 9.26 14.25 6.80
N VAL A 208 8.20 14.71 7.46
CA VAL A 208 6.83 14.64 6.92
C VAL A 208 6.70 15.59 5.72
N PHE A 209 6.06 15.14 4.65
CA PHE A 209 5.75 15.98 3.50
C PHE A 209 4.73 17.06 3.89
N PRO A 210 4.92 18.33 3.51
CA PRO A 210 3.96 19.38 3.82
C PRO A 210 2.73 19.26 2.89
N GLY A 211 1.54 19.13 3.47
CA GLY A 211 0.28 19.14 2.71
C GLY A 211 0.00 17.87 1.89
N ASP A 212 -0.99 17.96 1.01
CA ASP A 212 -1.38 16.88 0.09
C ASP A 212 -0.34 16.74 -1.03
N ILE A 213 -0.16 15.52 -1.53
CA ILE A 213 0.76 15.23 -2.62
C ILE A 213 0.18 15.78 -3.93
N PRO A 214 0.86 16.71 -4.62
CA PRO A 214 0.36 17.22 -5.90
C PRO A 214 0.25 16.13 -6.98
N THR A 215 -0.80 16.17 -7.78
CA THR A 215 -0.93 15.35 -9.00
C THR A 215 0.29 15.52 -9.89
N GLY A 216 0.83 14.43 -10.43
CA GLY A 216 2.05 14.40 -11.23
C GLY A 216 3.34 14.22 -10.42
N SER A 217 3.27 14.15 -9.09
CA SER A 217 4.45 13.92 -8.24
C SER A 217 5.01 12.52 -8.44
N LEU A 218 6.34 12.41 -8.46
CA LEU A 218 7.03 11.11 -8.42
C LEU A 218 7.13 10.66 -6.96
N THR A 219 6.52 9.51 -6.65
CA THR A 219 6.39 9.02 -5.28
C THR A 219 6.77 7.54 -5.21
N LEU A 220 7.59 7.18 -4.21
CA LEU A 220 7.84 5.80 -3.83
C LEU A 220 6.80 5.39 -2.78
N VAL A 221 6.05 4.32 -3.05
CA VAL A 221 5.03 3.80 -2.13
C VAL A 221 5.51 2.48 -1.54
N GLY A 222 5.46 2.40 -0.22
CA GLY A 222 5.62 1.16 0.53
C GLY A 222 4.27 0.61 0.94
N TYR A 223 3.99 -0.66 0.63
CA TYR A 223 2.71 -1.30 0.89
C TYR A 223 2.85 -2.79 1.20
N THR A 224 1.79 -3.41 1.70
CA THR A 224 1.65 -4.87 1.70
C THR A 224 0.60 -5.30 0.68
N THR A 225 0.75 -6.51 0.15
CA THR A 225 -0.14 -7.05 -0.88
C THR A 225 -0.86 -8.30 -0.37
N LEU A 226 -2.18 -8.34 -0.55
CA LEU A 226 -3.02 -9.47 -0.18
C LEU A 226 -3.94 -9.88 -1.33
N GLY A 227 -4.31 -11.15 -1.37
CA GLY A 227 -5.25 -11.72 -2.34
C GLY A 227 -6.53 -12.18 -1.66
N TYR A 228 -7.68 -11.85 -2.25
CA TYR A 228 -9.00 -12.25 -1.75
C TYR A 228 -10.00 -12.39 -2.89
N ASN A 229 -10.97 -13.28 -2.77
CA ASN A 229 -12.08 -13.37 -3.71
C ASN A 229 -13.18 -12.43 -3.21
N SER A 230 -13.54 -11.43 -4.02
CA SER A 230 -14.59 -10.49 -3.65
C SER A 230 -15.97 -11.14 -3.79
N GLN A 231 -16.95 -10.71 -2.98
CA GLN A 231 -18.33 -11.22 -3.13
C GLN A 231 -18.93 -10.92 -4.51
N LYS A 232 -18.49 -9.84 -5.16
CA LYS A 232 -18.95 -9.44 -6.50
C LYS A 232 -18.27 -10.22 -7.63
N SER A 233 -17.16 -10.89 -7.35
CA SER A 233 -16.40 -11.68 -8.32
C SER A 233 -15.75 -12.85 -7.58
N PRO A 234 -16.56 -13.85 -7.17
CA PRO A 234 -16.08 -14.94 -6.32
C PRO A 234 -15.07 -15.84 -7.05
N ASP A 235 -15.12 -15.89 -8.38
CA ASP A 235 -14.24 -16.74 -9.20
C ASP A 235 -12.93 -16.03 -9.60
N GLU A 236 -12.77 -14.76 -9.25
CA GLU A 236 -11.61 -13.95 -9.62
C GLU A 236 -10.87 -13.45 -8.38
N LEU A 237 -9.56 -13.67 -8.36
CA LEU A 237 -8.72 -13.17 -7.28
C LEU A 237 -8.59 -11.66 -7.39
N THR A 238 -9.03 -10.97 -6.35
CA THR A 238 -8.82 -9.52 -6.17
C THR A 238 -7.57 -9.28 -5.34
N ILE A 239 -6.72 -8.35 -5.78
CA ILE A 239 -5.54 -7.90 -5.06
C ILE A 239 -5.86 -6.60 -4.33
N GLY A 240 -5.60 -6.60 -3.04
CA GLY A 240 -5.58 -5.40 -2.20
C GLY A 240 -4.14 -4.96 -1.96
N THR A 241 -3.88 -3.65 -2.00
CA THR A 241 -2.60 -3.08 -1.59
C THR A 241 -2.79 -2.13 -0.42
N ASN A 242 -2.32 -2.55 0.75
CA ASN A 242 -2.43 -1.77 1.97
C ASN A 242 -1.24 -0.84 2.08
N ILE A 243 -1.48 0.47 1.98
CA ILE A 243 -0.41 1.46 2.12
C ILE A 243 0.20 1.42 3.53
N CYS A 244 1.53 1.45 3.57
CA CYS A 244 2.33 1.55 4.79
C CYS A 244 3.00 2.92 4.91
N TRP A 245 3.45 3.50 3.81
CA TRP A 245 3.98 4.86 3.73
C TRP A 245 4.10 5.30 2.27
N ALA A 246 4.23 6.61 2.06
CA ALA A 246 4.61 7.18 0.77
C ALA A 246 5.74 8.20 0.95
N VAL A 247 6.73 8.18 0.06
CA VAL A 247 7.84 9.14 0.04
C VAL A 247 7.76 9.93 -1.26
N VAL A 248 7.49 11.23 -1.17
CA VAL A 248 7.50 12.14 -2.32
C VAL A 248 8.95 12.41 -2.70
N LEU A 249 9.37 11.92 -3.87
CA LEU A 249 10.72 12.10 -4.38
C LEU A 249 10.83 13.38 -5.21
N ALA A 250 9.70 13.82 -5.77
CA ALA A 250 9.67 14.97 -6.65
C ALA A 250 8.23 15.45 -6.88
N THR A 251 8.05 16.76 -7.08
CA THR A 251 6.76 17.38 -7.39
C THR A 251 6.82 18.05 -8.77
N PRO A 252 5.70 18.16 -9.50
CA PRO A 252 5.66 18.98 -10.71
C PRO A 252 6.06 20.43 -10.41
N LYS A 253 6.55 21.13 -11.44
CA LYS A 253 6.69 22.59 -11.35
C LYS A 253 5.30 23.21 -11.29
N ALA A 254 5.11 24.17 -10.40
CA ALA A 254 4.01 25.11 -10.48
C ALA A 254 4.18 26.01 -11.71
#